data_AF-A0A9C7YQ85-F1
#
_entry.id   AF-A0A9C7YQ85-F1
#
_cell.length_a   1.000
_cell.length_b   1.000
_cell.length_c   1.000
_cell.angle_alpha   90.00
_cell.angle_beta   90.00
_cell.angle_gamma   90.00
#
_symmetry.space_group_name_H-M   'P 1'
#
loop_
_entity.id
_entity.type
_entity.pdbx_description
1 polymer ?
#
loop_
_entity_poly.entity_id
_entity_poly.type
_entity_poly.pdbx_seq_one_letter_code
_entity_poly.pdbx_strand_id
1 'polypeptide(L)'
;VHGAPSNYFKYIITLRDALDEENFMKKNMVLIGHSHRAGIFSITDKKYFPMPEGGEFILRREKKYIINPGSVGQPRDLNPDASFMIYYPVLGEVVIKRVKYPKEVTRKKILESSLPEFLGDRLLVGM
;
A
#
# COMPACT_ATOMS: atom_id res chain seq x y z
N VAL A 1 -7.22 4.78 -7.65
CA VAL A 1 -8.53 4.50 -6.99
C VAL A 1 -8.26 4.12 -5.54
N HIS A 2 -9.26 4.07 -4.65
CA HIS A 2 -9.02 3.66 -3.26
C HIS A 2 -8.84 2.14 -3.13
N GLY A 3 -9.85 1.33 -3.49
CA GLY A 3 -9.79 -0.14 -3.50
C GLY A 3 -9.29 -0.69 -4.85
N ALA A 4 -10.20 -1.20 -5.67
CA ALA A 4 -9.90 -1.79 -6.98
C ALA A 4 -10.50 -1.00 -8.15
N PRO A 5 -9.96 -1.13 -9.38
CA PRO A 5 -10.55 -0.52 -10.59
C PRO A 5 -12.01 -0.91 -10.84
N SER A 6 -12.38 -2.18 -10.60
CA SER A 6 -13.74 -2.69 -10.77
C SER A 6 -14.70 -2.23 -9.68
N ASN A 7 -14.20 -2.09 -8.44
CA ASN A 7 -15.00 -1.78 -7.26
C ASN A 7 -14.17 -1.02 -6.21
N TYR A 8 -14.66 0.16 -5.84
CA TYR A 8 -14.04 1.05 -4.86
C TYR A 8 -13.78 0.41 -3.48
N PHE A 9 -14.61 -0.55 -3.06
CA PHE A 9 -14.52 -1.24 -1.76
C PHE A 9 -13.77 -2.56 -1.80
N LYS A 10 -13.39 -3.04 -2.99
CA LYS A 10 -12.66 -4.31 -3.11
C LYS A 10 -11.21 -4.12 -2.67
N TYR A 11 -10.73 -5.06 -1.86
CA TYR A 11 -9.32 -5.16 -1.49
C TYR A 11 -8.55 -5.92 -2.56
N ILE A 12 -7.34 -5.45 -2.87
CA ILE A 12 -6.34 -6.20 -3.64
C ILE A 12 -5.20 -6.53 -2.67
N ILE A 13 -5.09 -7.80 -2.29
CA ILE A 13 -4.11 -8.28 -1.30
C ILE A 13 -3.25 -9.39 -1.90
N THR A 14 -3.84 -10.23 -2.74
CA THR A 14 -3.18 -11.34 -3.40
C THR A 14 -2.93 -11.04 -4.87
N LEU A 15 -2.00 -11.79 -5.48
CA LEU A 15 -1.78 -11.72 -6.92
C LEU A 15 -3.06 -12.03 -7.70
N ARG A 16 -3.88 -12.97 -7.22
CA ARG A 16 -5.14 -13.33 -7.89
C ARG A 16 -6.12 -12.16 -7.91
N ASP A 17 -6.28 -11.48 -6.77
CA ASP A 17 -7.12 -10.28 -6.70
C ASP A 17 -6.70 -9.24 -7.74
N ALA A 18 -5.38 -9.06 -7.93
CA ALA A 18 -4.83 -8.09 -8.88
C ALA A 18 -5.04 -8.51 -10.34
N LEU A 19 -4.88 -9.81 -10.66
CA LEU A 19 -5.08 -10.33 -12.01
C LEU A 19 -6.55 -10.25 -12.44
N ASP A 20 -7.49 -10.43 -11.51
CA ASP A 20 -8.93 -10.27 -11.78
C ASP A 20 -9.30 -8.84 -12.21
N GLU A 21 -8.44 -7.86 -11.93
CA GLU A 21 -8.67 -6.45 -12.26
C GLU A 21 -8.11 -6.03 -13.62
N GLU A 22 -7.39 -6.90 -14.33
CA GLU A 22 -6.68 -6.54 -15.57
C GLU A 22 -7.62 -5.92 -16.61
N ASN A 23 -8.81 -6.50 -16.81
CA ASN A 23 -9.79 -6.03 -17.80
C ASN A 23 -10.42 -4.67 -17.44
N PHE A 24 -10.31 -4.24 -16.18
CA PHE A 24 -10.83 -2.97 -15.69
C PHE A 24 -9.77 -1.86 -15.69
N MET A 25 -8.49 -2.20 -15.94
CA MET A 25 -7.40 -1.24 -16.01
C MET A 25 -7.51 -0.38 -17.29
N LYS A 26 -7.70 0.93 -17.12
CA LYS A 26 -7.70 1.91 -18.22
C LYS A 26 -6.31 2.41 -18.63
N LYS A 27 -5.29 2.11 -17.82
CA LYS A 27 -3.89 2.55 -17.98
C LYS A 27 -2.96 1.42 -17.57
N ASN A 28 -1.72 1.45 -18.06
CA ASN A 28 -0.68 0.48 -17.68
C ASN A 28 -0.27 0.58 -16.21
N MET A 29 -0.60 1.66 -15.51
CA MET A 29 -0.34 1.79 -14.08
C MET A 29 -1.60 2.23 -13.37
N VAL A 30 -1.98 1.51 -12.32
CA VAL A 30 -3.05 1.90 -11.40
C VAL A 30 -2.51 1.97 -9.98
N LEU A 31 -2.73 3.11 -9.34
CA LEU A 31 -2.44 3.30 -7.93
C LEU A 31 -3.69 2.96 -7.11
N ILE A 32 -3.49 2.15 -6.08
CA ILE A 32 -4.53 1.68 -5.14
C ILE A 32 -4.09 1.97 -3.70
N GLY A 33 -5.00 1.78 -2.75
CA GLY A 33 -4.75 1.83 -1.33
C GLY A 33 -5.60 0.78 -0.62
N HIS A 34 -6.39 1.22 0.36
CA HIS A 34 -7.40 0.44 1.09
C HIS A 34 -6.86 -0.71 1.97
N SER A 35 -6.00 -1.57 1.44
CA SER A 35 -5.40 -2.70 2.19
C SER A 35 -4.38 -2.28 3.24
N HIS A 36 -3.78 -1.09 3.09
CA HIS A 36 -2.70 -0.57 3.94
C HIS A 36 -1.42 -1.43 3.90
N ARG A 37 -1.21 -2.19 2.82
CA ARG A 37 -0.04 -3.07 2.64
C ARG A 37 0.74 -2.61 1.43
N ALA A 38 1.98 -2.19 1.63
CA ALA A 38 2.79 -1.67 0.54
C ALA A 38 3.28 -2.80 -0.37
N GLY A 39 3.16 -2.62 -1.68
CA GLY A 39 3.56 -3.64 -2.62
C GLY A 39 3.19 -3.31 -4.06
N ILE A 40 3.76 -4.08 -4.97
CA ILE A 40 3.60 -3.91 -6.42
C ILE A 40 3.18 -5.24 -7.03
N PHE A 41 2.08 -5.23 -7.77
CA PHE A 41 1.63 -6.35 -8.58
C PHE A 41 1.99 -6.07 -10.04
N SER A 42 2.89 -6.86 -10.62
CA SER A 42 3.11 -6.90 -12.06
C SER A 42 2.08 -7.84 -12.68
N ILE A 43 1.11 -7.27 -13.39
CA ILE A 43 0.03 -8.01 -14.06
C ILE A 43 0.61 -8.78 -15.25
N THR A 44 1.47 -8.11 -16.04
CA THR A 44 2.14 -8.71 -17.20
C THR A 44 3.02 -9.90 -16.80
N ASP A 45 3.80 -9.78 -15.72
CA ASP A 45 4.68 -10.85 -15.26
C ASP A 45 3.99 -11.86 -14.34
N LYS A 46 2.72 -11.61 -13.97
CA LYS A 46 1.97 -12.38 -12.98
C LYS A 46 2.77 -12.58 -11.68
N LYS A 47 3.33 -11.49 -11.16
CA LYS A 47 4.21 -11.52 -9.97
C LYS A 47 3.84 -10.43 -8.97
N TYR A 48 3.87 -10.78 -7.69
CA TYR A 48 3.71 -9.85 -6.58
C TYR A 48 5.06 -9.57 -5.91
N PHE A 49 5.32 -8.30 -5.64
CA PHE A 49 6.49 -7.79 -4.93
C PHE A 49 6.00 -7.10 -3.65
N PRO A 50 5.99 -7.79 -2.50
CA PRO A 50 5.70 -7.15 -1.21
C PRO A 50 6.82 -6.16 -0.84
N MET A 51 6.46 -5.00 -0.31
CA MET A 51 7.42 -3.93 0.03
C MET A 51 7.25 -3.45 1.50
N PRO A 52 7.26 -4.37 2.50
CA PRO A 52 7.04 -3.99 3.91
C PRO A 52 8.12 -3.04 4.43
N GLU A 53 9.36 -3.18 3.96
CA GLU A 53 10.48 -2.30 4.35
C GLU A 53 10.65 -1.08 3.43
N GLY A 54 9.74 -0.91 2.46
CA GLY A 54 9.90 0.06 1.38
C GLY A 54 10.99 -0.34 0.38
N GLY A 55 11.46 0.62 -0.41
CA GLY A 55 12.49 0.40 -1.43
C GLY A 55 12.10 0.98 -2.80
N GLU A 56 12.99 0.76 -3.76
CA GLU A 56 12.90 1.28 -5.13
C GLU A 56 12.44 0.19 -6.09
N PHE A 57 11.66 0.57 -7.10
CA PHE A 57 11.21 -0.34 -8.14
C PHE A 57 11.13 0.37 -9.49
N ILE A 58 11.78 -0.22 -10.49
CA ILE A 58 11.78 0.29 -11.87
C ILE A 58 10.60 -0.30 -12.63
N LEU A 59 9.71 0.59 -13.08
CA LEU A 59 8.57 0.30 -13.93
C LEU A 59 9.01 0.20 -15.38
N ARG A 60 8.64 -0.90 -16.04
CA ARG A 60 8.86 -1.09 -17.48
C ARG A 60 7.64 -0.61 -18.26
N ARG A 61 7.83 0.23 -19.27
CA ARG A 61 6.74 0.97 -19.96
C ARG A 61 5.72 0.05 -20.64
N GLU A 62 6.18 -1.12 -21.09
CA GLU A 62 5.40 -2.16 -21.75
C GLU A 62 4.59 -3.03 -20.79
N LYS A 63 4.80 -2.90 -19.48
CA LYS A 63 4.17 -3.73 -18.46
C LYS A 63 3.02 -3.02 -17.76
N LYS A 64 2.07 -3.83 -17.28
CA LYS A 64 0.94 -3.38 -16.47
C LYS A 64 1.22 -3.60 -14.98
N TYR A 65 0.97 -2.57 -14.17
CA TYR A 65 1.20 -2.58 -12.73
C TYR A 65 -0.02 -2.09 -11.95
N ILE A 66 -0.27 -2.76 -10.82
CA ILE A 66 -1.11 -2.25 -9.74
C ILE A 66 -0.21 -2.01 -8.54
N ILE A 67 -0.20 -0.79 -8.00
CA ILE A 67 0.77 -0.36 -6.99
C ILE A 67 0.04 0.17 -5.77
N ASN A 68 0.42 -0.33 -4.60
CA ASN A 68 -0.08 0.13 -3.30
C ASN A 68 1.06 0.80 -2.53
N PRO A 69 0.95 2.08 -2.15
CA PRO A 69 1.97 2.79 -1.39
C PRO A 69 1.97 2.41 0.09
N GLY A 70 1.05 1.57 0.55
CA GLY A 70 0.80 1.29 1.96
C GLY A 70 -0.12 2.32 2.60
N SER A 71 0.07 2.57 3.90
CA SER A 71 -0.73 3.54 4.65
C SER A 71 0.16 4.44 5.51
N VAL A 72 -0.18 5.73 5.54
CA VAL A 72 0.50 6.72 6.38
C VAL A 72 0.13 6.52 7.85
N GLY A 73 -1.17 6.35 8.13
CA GLY A 73 -1.69 6.38 9.50
C GLY A 73 -1.81 5.00 10.16
N GLN A 74 -1.87 3.92 9.37
CA GLN A 74 -2.09 2.59 9.92
C GLN A 74 -1.64 1.48 8.95
N PRO A 75 -0.33 1.26 8.80
CA PRO A 75 0.19 0.11 8.05
C PRO A 75 -0.36 -1.22 8.59
N ARG A 76 -0.55 -2.21 7.70
CA ARG A 76 -1.05 -3.56 8.05
C ARG A 76 -0.19 -4.68 7.50
N ASP A 77 1.11 -4.41 7.35
CA ASP A 77 2.10 -5.32 6.78
C ASP A 77 3.22 -5.68 7.76
N LEU A 78 2.95 -5.59 9.07
CA LEU A 78 3.87 -5.90 10.18
C LEU A 78 5.07 -4.94 10.30
N ASN A 79 5.14 -3.91 9.45
CA ASN A 79 6.02 -2.78 9.64
C ASN A 79 5.20 -1.59 10.17
N PRO A 80 5.43 -1.13 11.41
CA PRO A 80 4.58 -0.11 12.03
C PRO A 80 4.88 1.31 11.50
N ASP A 81 5.94 1.51 10.72
CA ASP A 81 6.33 2.83 10.23
C ASP A 81 5.42 3.31 9.09
N ALA A 82 5.16 4.62 9.06
CA ALA A 82 4.29 5.24 8.07
C ALA A 82 4.81 4.97 6.66
N SER A 83 3.90 4.62 5.74
CA SER A 83 4.24 4.27 4.36
C SER A 83 3.64 5.24 3.36
N PHE A 84 4.46 5.69 2.42
CA PHE A 84 4.02 6.45 1.24
C PHE A 84 4.94 6.15 0.05
N MET A 85 4.61 6.67 -1.12
CA MET A 85 5.37 6.44 -2.35
C MET A 85 5.67 7.76 -3.06
N ILE A 86 6.87 7.85 -3.62
CA ILE A 86 7.26 8.88 -4.59
C ILE A 86 7.29 8.22 -5.96
N TYR A 87 6.65 8.84 -6.95
CA TYR A 87 6.65 8.38 -8.33
C TYR A 87 7.46 9.34 -9.20
N TYR A 88 8.46 8.82 -9.90
CA TYR A 88 9.31 9.54 -10.85
C TYR A 88 8.92 9.15 -12.29
N PRO A 89 8.00 9.88 -12.94
CA PRO A 89 7.44 9.49 -14.24
C PRO A 89 8.46 9.49 -15.38
N VAL A 90 9.45 10.38 -15.34
CA VAL A 90 10.50 10.48 -16.38
C VAL A 90 11.44 9.28 -16.31
N LEU A 91 11.81 8.86 -15.09
CA LEU A 91 12.68 7.72 -14.84
C LEU A 91 11.94 6.37 -14.95
N GLY A 92 10.60 6.39 -14.84
CA GLY A 92 9.81 5.17 -14.75
C GLY A 92 10.08 4.44 -13.43
N GLU A 93 10.14 5.16 -12.32
CA GLU A 93 10.54 4.60 -11.03
C GLU A 93 9.50 4.94 -9.95
N VAL A 94 9.28 4.00 -9.04
CA VAL A 94 8.56 4.25 -7.79
C VAL A 94 9.45 3.94 -6.60
N VAL A 95 9.36 4.78 -5.58
CA VAL A 95 10.11 4.63 -4.33
C VAL A 95 9.13 4.64 -3.18
N ILE A 96 8.97 3.49 -2.52
CA ILE A 96 8.18 3.37 -1.29
C ILE A 96 9.08 3.73 -0.12
N LYS A 97 8.65 4.71 0.67
CA LYS A 97 9.36 5.21 1.85
C LYS A 97 8.65 4.77 3.11
N ARG A 98 9.43 4.31 4.09
CA ARG A 98 9.02 4.08 5.47
C ARG A 98 9.60 5.16 6.37
N VAL A 99 8.74 5.76 7.19
CA VAL A 99 9.13 6.86 8.07
C VAL A 99 8.65 6.59 9.50
N LYS A 100 9.59 6.55 10.43
CA LYS A 100 9.31 6.50 11.86
C LYS A 100 8.52 7.73 12.28
N TYR A 101 7.52 7.51 13.10
CA TYR A 101 6.72 8.55 13.73
C TYR A 101 6.49 8.19 15.21
N PRO A 102 6.11 9.14 16.07
CA PRO A 102 5.91 8.88 17.49
C PRO A 102 4.60 8.11 17.75
N LYS A 103 4.60 6.80 17.45
CA LYS A 103 3.40 5.93 17.50
C LYS A 103 2.76 5.88 18.87
N GLU A 104 3.58 5.87 19.93
CA GLU A 104 3.12 5.90 21.31
C GLU A 104 2.32 7.17 21.64
N VAL A 105 2.71 8.31 21.06
CA VAL A 105 1.96 9.57 21.23
C VAL A 105 0.60 9.46 20.55
N THR A 106 0.53 8.86 19.36
CA THR A 106 -0.75 8.62 18.68
C THR A 106 -1.62 7.61 19.43
N ARG A 107 -1.04 6.51 19.93
CA ARG A 107 -1.73 5.51 20.77
C ARG A 107 -2.33 6.16 22.01
N LYS A 108 -1.55 6.98 22.72
CA LYS A 108 -2.03 7.70 23.91
C LYS A 108 -3.25 8.57 23.60
N LYS A 109 -3.22 9.34 22.50
CA LYS A 109 -4.36 10.15 22.06
C LYS A 109 -5.62 9.31 21.78
N ILE A 110 -5.46 8.11 21.20
CA ILE A 110 -6.58 7.19 20.95
C ILE A 110 -7.22 6.73 22.28
N LEU A 111 -6.40 6.32 23.25
CA LEU A 111 -6.88 5.90 24.57
C LEU A 111 -7.58 7.04 25.33
N GLU A 112 -7.06 8.26 25.22
CA GLU A 112 -7.66 9.47 25.80
C GLU A 112 -8.98 9.87 25.10
N SER A 113 -9.25 9.37 23.89
CA SER A 113 -10.46 9.68 23.11
C SER A 113 -11.61 8.70 23.30
N SER A 114 -11.54 7.82 24.31
CA SER A 114 -12.54 6.75 24.54
C SER A 114 -12.73 5.80 23.33
N LEU A 115 -11.74 5.72 22.44
CA LEU A 115 -11.73 4.76 21.35
C LEU A 115 -11.26 3.39 21.87
N PRO A 116 -11.67 2.28 21.22
CA PRO A 116 -11.20 0.95 21.59
C PRO A 116 -9.67 0.85 21.59
N GLU A 117 -9.11 0.31 22.68
CA GLU A 117 -7.65 0.20 22.91
C GLU A 117 -6.90 -0.48 21.74
N PHE A 118 -7.50 -1.52 21.15
CA PHE A 118 -6.91 -2.26 20.03
C PHE A 118 -6.60 -1.38 18.80
N LEU A 119 -7.27 -0.24 18.62
CA LEU A 119 -6.99 0.70 17.53
C LEU A 119 -5.65 1.42 17.72
N GLY A 120 -5.25 1.64 18.98
CA GLY A 120 -3.95 2.21 19.32
C GLY A 120 -2.84 1.16 19.33
N ASP A 121 -3.10 -0.02 19.90
CA ASP A 121 -2.11 -1.09 20.01
C ASP A 121 -1.60 -1.56 18.65
N ARG A 122 -2.49 -1.68 17.68
CA ARG A 122 -2.12 -2.16 16.34
C ARG A 122 -1.21 -1.20 15.58
N LEU A 123 -1.14 0.08 15.98
CA LEU A 123 -0.16 1.03 15.44
C LEU A 123 1.28 0.67 15.82
N LEU A 124 1.49 0.02 16.97
CA LEU A 124 2.82 -0.32 17.47
C LEU A 124 3.45 -1.49 16.69
N VAL A 125 2.61 -2.33 16.11
CA VAL A 125 3.00 -3.60 15.46
C VAL A 125 2.68 -3.63 13.96
N GLY A 126 1.98 -2.62 13.42
CA GLY A 126 1.63 -2.55 12.00
C GLY A 126 0.54 -3.54 11.60
N MET A 127 -0.57 -3.57 12.36
CA MET A 127 -1.76 -4.42 12.12
C MET A 127 -3.07 -3.63 11.95
#